data_AF-A0AAV9FMQ0-F1
#
_entry.id   AF-A0AAV9FMQ0-F1
#
_cell.length_a   1.000
_cell.length_b   1.000
_cell.length_c   1.000
_cell.angle_alpha   90.00
_cell.angle_beta   90.00
_cell.angle_gamma   90.00
#
_symmetry.space_group_name_H-M   'P 1'
#
loop_
_entity.id
_entity.type
_entity.pdbx_description
1 polymer ?
#
loop_
_entity_poly.entity_id
_entity_poly.type
_entity_poly.pdbx_seq_one_letter_code
_entity_poly.pdbx_strand_id
1 'polypeptide(L)'
;MTQMPFLCSAIRWGSDFILRAHTSPTTLYTQVGDHYSDHNCWERPEDMNTQRTLYKITSDSPGTEVAADAAAALASASIHLFAFADSYRGSYQGSCPFYCSYTGYQDELLWIASWLPKATENSQYLIYLSNHQGWSQAVSEFSWVNKFAGA
;
A
#
# COMPACT_ATOMS: atom_id res chain seq x y z
N MET A 1 24.20 -7.24 9.09
CA MET A 1 23.14 -6.24 9.34
C MET A 1 22.41 -6.03 8.01
N THR A 2 21.12 -6.34 7.93
CA THR A 2 20.38 -6.31 6.65
C THR A 2 19.67 -4.96 6.48
N GLN A 3 19.65 -4.41 5.26
CA GLN A 3 19.03 -3.11 4.95
C GLN A 3 17.51 -3.18 4.73
N MET A 4 16.93 -4.38 4.76
CA MET A 4 15.52 -4.62 4.48
C MET A 4 14.55 -3.81 5.35
N PRO A 5 14.74 -3.67 6.67
CA PRO A 5 13.83 -2.87 7.50
C PRO A 5 13.79 -1.39 7.09
N PHE A 6 14.94 -0.82 6.70
CA PHE A 6 15.03 0.58 6.25
C PHE A 6 14.35 0.77 4.89
N LEU A 7 14.54 -0.18 3.96
CA LEU A 7 13.85 -0.17 2.68
C LEU A 7 12.33 -0.24 2.85
N CYS A 8 11.83 -1.14 3.69
CA CYS A 8 10.40 -1.24 3.99
C CYS A 8 9.87 0.06 4.62
N SER A 9 10.63 0.69 5.52
CA SER A 9 10.26 1.97 6.11
C SER A 9 10.20 3.10 5.07
N ALA A 10 11.13 3.13 4.12
CA ALA A 10 11.15 4.13 3.05
C ALA A 10 9.97 3.96 2.08
N ILE A 11 9.69 2.72 1.65
CA ILE A 11 8.52 2.40 0.81
C ILE A 11 7.23 2.80 1.53
N ARG A 12 7.08 2.43 2.80
CA ARG A 12 5.91 2.79 3.61
C ARG A 12 5.71 4.30 3.68
N TRP A 13 6.75 5.08 3.93
CA TRP A 13 6.65 6.54 4.00
C TRP A 13 6.10 7.15 2.70
N GLY A 14 6.60 6.69 1.54
CA GLY A 14 6.11 7.13 0.24
C GLY A 14 4.68 6.68 -0.05
N SER A 15 4.34 5.42 0.23
CA SER A 15 2.98 4.91 0.02
C SER A 15 1.95 5.58 0.92
N ASP A 16 2.28 5.83 2.20
CA ASP A 16 1.41 6.55 3.15
C ASP A 16 1.13 7.99 2.66
N PHE A 17 2.13 8.65 2.06
CA PHE A 17 1.93 9.96 1.44
C PHE A 17 0.96 9.90 0.25
N ILE A 18 1.17 8.97 -0.69
CA ILE A 18 0.31 8.81 -1.88
C ILE A 18 -1.14 8.50 -1.47
N LEU A 19 -1.33 7.61 -0.50
CA LEU A 19 -2.67 7.25 0.01
C LEU A 19 -3.39 8.44 0.64
N ARG A 20 -2.68 9.32 1.35
CA ARG A 20 -3.25 10.56 1.90
C ARG A 20 -3.53 11.60 0.83
N ALA A 21 -2.72 11.64 -0.22
CA ALA A 21 -2.91 12.55 -1.35
C ALA A 21 -4.08 12.16 -2.25
N HIS A 22 -4.45 10.87 -2.30
CA HIS A 22 -5.61 10.38 -3.04
C HIS A 22 -6.89 10.46 -2.18
N THR A 23 -7.51 11.65 -2.13
CA THR A 23 -8.61 11.94 -1.20
C THR A 23 -9.98 11.44 -1.66
N SER A 24 -10.15 11.15 -2.95
CA SER A 24 -11.37 10.60 -3.54
C SER A 24 -11.05 9.87 -4.84
N PRO A 25 -11.96 9.06 -5.42
CA PRO A 25 -11.72 8.35 -6.67
C PRO A 25 -11.36 9.24 -7.87
N THR A 26 -11.62 10.54 -7.78
CA THR A 26 -11.39 11.53 -8.84
C THR A 26 -10.55 12.70 -8.37
N THR A 27 -9.78 12.56 -7.28
CA THR A 27 -8.93 13.64 -6.77
C THR A 27 -7.63 13.12 -6.19
N LEU A 28 -6.52 13.54 -6.78
CA LEU A 28 -5.16 13.26 -6.32
C LEU A 28 -4.39 14.58 -6.16
N TYR A 29 -3.88 14.85 -4.97
CA TYR A 29 -2.95 15.95 -4.74
C TYR A 29 -1.56 15.57 -5.26
N THR A 30 -0.98 16.45 -6.07
CA THR A 30 0.26 16.16 -6.83
C THR A 30 1.43 17.02 -6.39
N GLN A 31 1.15 18.15 -5.72
CA GLN A 31 2.20 19.05 -5.23
C GLN A 31 1.73 19.81 -3.97
N VAL A 32 2.68 20.04 -3.07
CA VAL A 32 2.52 20.86 -1.87
C VAL A 32 3.63 21.89 -1.85
N GLY A 33 3.27 23.18 -1.86
CA GLY A 33 4.23 24.28 -1.95
C GLY A 33 4.17 25.01 -3.28
N ASP A 34 4.20 26.35 -3.19
CA ASP A 34 4.48 27.19 -4.34
C ASP A 34 5.98 27.20 -4.62
N HIS A 35 6.38 26.83 -5.84
CA HIS A 35 7.78 26.64 -6.18
C HIS A 35 8.60 27.93 -6.09
N TYR A 36 8.01 29.09 -6.40
CA TYR A 36 8.73 30.35 -6.41
C TYR A 36 9.06 30.82 -4.99
N SER A 37 8.08 30.80 -4.09
CA SER A 37 8.30 31.17 -2.69
C SER A 37 9.20 30.17 -1.96
N ASP A 38 9.04 28.87 -2.21
CA ASP A 38 9.88 27.82 -1.63
C ASP A 38 11.36 27.98 -2.02
N HIS A 39 11.67 28.16 -3.31
CA HIS A 39 13.04 28.31 -3.78
C HIS A 39 13.72 29.62 -3.35
N ASN A 40 12.94 30.64 -2.97
CA ASN A 40 13.46 31.90 -2.43
C ASN A 40 13.68 31.87 -0.90
N CYS A 41 13.32 30.77 -0.23
CA CYS A 41 13.49 30.58 1.21
C CYS A 41 14.73 29.71 1.46
N TRP A 42 15.75 30.29 2.10
CA TRP A 42 16.95 29.57 2.51
C TRP A 42 16.99 29.41 4.03
N GLU A 43 16.20 28.47 4.52
CA GLU A 43 15.98 28.20 5.94
C GLU A 43 15.91 26.69 6.15
N ARG A 44 15.93 26.23 7.40
CA ARG A 44 15.65 24.81 7.68
C ARG A 44 14.16 24.55 7.41
N PRO A 45 13.79 23.35 6.91
CA PRO A 45 12.38 23.04 6.63
C PRO A 45 11.46 23.19 7.85
N GLU A 46 11.98 22.98 9.06
CA GLU A 46 11.24 23.18 10.32
C GLU A 46 10.95 24.65 10.64
N ASP A 47 11.71 25.58 10.06
CA ASP A 47 11.62 27.03 10.31
C ASP A 47 10.87 27.76 9.17
N MET A 48 10.50 27.07 8.09
CA MET A 48 9.87 27.67 6.91
C MET A 48 8.47 28.20 7.21
N ASN A 49 8.23 29.45 6.82
CA ASN A 49 6.91 30.11 6.90
C ASN A 49 6.29 30.40 5.51
N THR A 50 6.88 29.89 4.44
CA THR A 50 6.36 30.09 3.08
C THR A 50 5.03 29.36 2.87
N GLN A 51 4.19 29.90 1.98
CA GLN A 51 2.87 29.34 1.71
C GLN A 51 2.97 27.95 1.07
N ARG A 52 2.31 26.96 1.68
CA ARG A 52 2.26 25.56 1.21
C ARG A 52 0.98 25.27 0.42
N THR A 53 0.85 25.90 -0.74
CA THR A 53 -0.32 25.73 -1.63
C THR A 53 -0.44 24.28 -2.10
N LEU A 54 -1.66 23.74 -2.10
CA LEU A 54 -1.94 22.38 -2.56
C LEU A 54 -2.41 22.40 -4.01
N TYR A 55 -1.77 21.62 -4.88
CA TYR A 55 -2.18 21.40 -6.26
C TYR A 55 -2.68 19.97 -6.42
N LYS A 56 -3.70 19.79 -7.26
CA LYS A 56 -4.38 18.52 -7.46
C LYS A 56 -4.85 18.36 -8.89
N ILE A 57 -4.97 17.11 -9.30
CA ILE A 57 -5.70 16.71 -10.50
C ILE A 57 -7.10 16.25 -10.11
N THR A 58 -8.05 16.48 -11.01
CA THR A 58 -9.44 16.05 -10.86
C THR A 58 -10.00 15.49 -12.16
N SER A 59 -11.26 15.05 -12.17
CA SER A 59 -11.96 14.69 -13.42
C SER A 59 -12.02 15.83 -14.44
N ASP A 60 -12.05 17.08 -13.97
CA ASP A 60 -12.14 18.28 -14.83
C ASP A 60 -10.76 18.85 -15.20
N SER A 61 -9.72 18.45 -14.48
CA SER A 61 -8.33 18.84 -14.72
C SER A 61 -7.43 17.61 -14.53
N PRO A 62 -7.34 16.72 -15.55
CA PRO A 62 -6.70 15.43 -15.41
C PRO A 62 -5.18 15.53 -15.43
N GLY A 63 -4.51 14.48 -14.92
CA GLY A 63 -3.07 14.27 -15.06
C GLY A 63 -2.76 12.79 -15.03
N THR A 64 -2.78 12.16 -16.20
CA THR A 64 -2.68 10.70 -16.36
C THR A 64 -1.32 10.18 -15.89
N GLU A 65 -0.24 10.91 -16.17
CA GLU A 65 1.13 10.48 -15.86
C GLU A 65 1.33 10.32 -14.35
N VAL A 66 1.02 11.37 -13.58
CA VAL A 66 1.19 11.34 -12.11
C VAL A 66 0.21 10.37 -11.44
N ALA A 67 -1.00 10.19 -11.97
CA ALA A 67 -1.93 9.18 -11.49
C ALA A 67 -1.42 7.76 -11.77
N ALA A 68 -0.88 7.51 -12.97
CA ALA A 68 -0.33 6.22 -13.36
C ALA A 68 0.94 5.89 -12.56
N ASP A 69 1.83 6.85 -12.35
CA ASP A 69 3.05 6.67 -11.54
C ASP A 69 2.70 6.38 -10.07
N ALA A 70 1.70 7.08 -9.51
CA ALA A 70 1.19 6.79 -8.17
C ALA A 70 0.63 5.36 -8.07
N ALA A 71 -0.14 4.92 -9.08
CA ALA A 71 -0.65 3.56 -9.14
C ALA A 71 0.49 2.52 -9.24
N ALA A 72 1.49 2.76 -10.10
CA ALA A 72 2.67 1.91 -10.25
C ALA A 72 3.49 1.80 -8.96
N ALA A 73 3.66 2.91 -8.23
CA ALA A 73 4.35 2.93 -6.95
C ALA A 73 3.61 2.09 -5.89
N LEU A 74 2.28 2.23 -5.78
CA LEU A 74 1.47 1.45 -4.85
C LEU A 74 1.43 -0.04 -5.21
N ALA A 75 1.37 -0.38 -6.50
CA ALA A 75 1.46 -1.76 -6.97
C ALA A 75 2.84 -2.38 -6.66
N SER A 76 3.93 -1.64 -6.85
CA SER A 76 5.28 -2.10 -6.51
C SER A 76 5.43 -2.31 -5.00
N ALA A 77 4.88 -1.40 -4.19
CA ALA A 77 4.85 -1.54 -2.74
C ALA A 77 4.09 -2.79 -2.28
N SER A 78 2.95 -3.10 -2.93
CA SER A 78 2.16 -4.29 -2.57
C SER A 78 2.89 -5.60 -2.90
N ILE A 79 3.62 -5.67 -4.01
CA ILE A 79 4.48 -6.81 -4.35
C ILE A 79 5.55 -7.03 -3.26
N HIS A 80 6.24 -5.97 -2.85
CA HIS A 80 7.28 -6.07 -1.82
C HIS A 80 6.71 -6.50 -0.46
N LEU A 81 5.55 -5.95 -0.07
CA LEU A 81 4.89 -6.33 1.17
C LEU A 81 4.40 -7.78 1.15
N PHE A 82 3.89 -8.27 0.01
CA PHE A 82 3.56 -9.67 -0.16
C PHE A 82 4.79 -10.57 0.02
N ALA A 83 5.89 -10.27 -0.67
CA ALA A 83 7.12 -11.05 -0.56
C ALA A 83 7.65 -11.06 0.88
N PHE A 84 7.56 -9.94 1.59
CA PHE A 84 7.92 -9.85 3.01
C PHE A 84 7.00 -10.74 3.88
N ALA A 85 5.69 -10.62 3.74
CA ALA A 85 4.72 -11.41 4.50
C ALA A 85 4.89 -12.92 4.26
N ASP A 86 5.16 -13.31 3.01
CA ASP A 86 5.37 -14.72 2.65
C ASP A 86 6.74 -15.25 3.11
N SER A 87 7.77 -14.42 3.14
CA SER A 87 9.12 -14.82 3.60
C SER A 87 9.21 -14.94 5.13
N TYR A 88 8.43 -14.14 5.86
CA TYR A 88 8.47 -14.06 7.33
C TYR A 88 7.10 -14.37 7.93
N ARG A 89 6.64 -15.60 7.71
CA ARG A 89 5.31 -16.05 8.09
C ARG A 89 5.13 -16.13 9.60
N GLY A 90 4.09 -15.49 10.11
CA GLY A 90 3.71 -15.56 11.53
C GLY A 90 2.44 -14.75 11.80
N SER A 91 1.59 -15.26 12.68
CA SER A 91 0.37 -14.54 13.05
C SER A 91 0.70 -13.35 13.95
N TYR A 92 0.11 -12.19 13.66
CA TYR A 92 0.27 -11.01 14.49
C TYR A 92 -0.36 -11.22 15.88
N GLN A 93 0.44 -11.05 16.94
CA GLN A 93 0.00 -11.15 18.35
C GLN A 93 0.13 -9.83 19.13
N GLY A 94 0.57 -8.75 18.46
CA GLY A 94 1.07 -7.53 19.13
C GLY A 94 0.03 -6.62 19.80
N SER A 95 -1.23 -6.64 19.35
CA SER A 95 -2.33 -5.81 19.91
C SER A 95 -3.50 -6.67 20.40
N CYS A 96 -3.19 -7.73 21.13
CA CYS A 96 -4.19 -8.66 21.66
C CYS A 96 -4.66 -8.22 23.06
N PRO A 97 -5.53 -7.20 23.10
CA PRO A 97 -6.84 -7.35 23.74
C PRO A 97 -8.05 -6.99 22.86
N PHE A 98 -7.84 -6.46 21.64
CA PHE A 98 -8.94 -6.00 20.77
C PHE A 98 -8.95 -6.68 19.38
N TYR A 99 -7.81 -6.77 18.72
CA TYR A 99 -7.70 -7.28 17.34
C TYR A 99 -6.67 -8.41 17.24
N CYS A 100 -6.99 -9.55 17.84
CA CYS A 100 -6.14 -10.74 17.75
C CYS A 100 -6.36 -11.48 16.42
N SER A 101 -5.30 -12.08 15.88
CA SER A 101 -5.43 -13.02 14.77
C SER A 101 -5.94 -14.37 15.30
N TYR A 102 -7.15 -14.76 14.90
CA TYR A 102 -7.80 -16.01 15.31
C TYR A 102 -7.77 -17.10 14.22
N THR A 103 -7.65 -16.71 12.95
CA THR A 103 -7.67 -17.61 11.77
C THR A 103 -6.29 -17.96 11.24
N GLY A 104 -5.25 -17.24 11.66
CA GLY A 104 -3.90 -17.38 11.13
C GLY A 104 -3.52 -16.25 10.18
N TYR A 105 -2.57 -16.52 9.29
CA TYR A 105 -2.12 -15.59 8.23
C TYR A 105 -2.33 -16.18 6.83
N GLN A 106 -2.74 -17.44 6.73
CA GLN A 106 -2.85 -18.17 5.48
C GLN A 106 -3.90 -17.54 4.56
N ASP A 107 -5.07 -17.18 5.10
CA ASP A 107 -6.11 -16.48 4.38
C ASP A 107 -5.67 -15.09 3.90
N GLU A 108 -4.85 -14.39 4.67
CA GLU A 108 -4.29 -13.09 4.27
C GLU A 108 -3.34 -13.23 3.08
N LEU A 109 -2.49 -14.26 3.08
CA LEU A 109 -1.57 -14.54 1.96
C LEU A 109 -2.33 -14.98 0.70
N LEU A 110 -3.37 -15.80 0.84
CA LEU A 110 -4.24 -16.15 -0.28
C LEU A 110 -4.98 -14.92 -0.82
N TRP A 111 -5.49 -14.06 0.08
CA TRP A 111 -6.21 -12.85 -0.29
C TRP A 111 -5.34 -11.90 -1.11
N ILE A 112 -4.15 -11.53 -0.63
CA ILE A 112 -3.28 -10.65 -1.43
C ILE A 112 -2.81 -11.32 -2.73
N ALA A 113 -2.57 -12.64 -2.73
CA ALA A 113 -2.22 -13.38 -3.94
C ALA A 113 -3.37 -13.44 -4.98
N SER A 114 -4.64 -13.25 -4.58
CA SER A 114 -5.76 -13.12 -5.52
C SER A 114 -5.90 -11.72 -6.12
N TRP A 115 -5.41 -10.68 -5.41
CA TRP A 115 -5.38 -9.31 -5.90
C TRP A 115 -4.18 -8.99 -6.79
N LEU A 116 -3.00 -9.53 -6.50
CA LEU A 116 -1.77 -9.21 -7.25
C LEU A 116 -1.84 -9.53 -8.76
N PRO A 117 -2.50 -10.60 -9.24
CA PRO A 117 -2.71 -10.81 -10.68
C PRO A 117 -3.44 -9.63 -11.34
N LYS A 118 -4.42 -9.02 -10.66
CA LYS A 118 -5.19 -7.88 -11.18
C LYS A 118 -4.36 -6.61 -11.25
N ALA A 119 -3.40 -6.45 -10.34
CA ALA A 119 -2.53 -5.28 -10.27
C ALA A 119 -1.29 -5.38 -11.16
N THR A 120 -0.84 -6.59 -11.51
CA THR A 120 0.48 -6.85 -12.12
C THR A 120 0.43 -7.66 -13.40
N GLU A 121 -0.72 -8.25 -13.73
CA GLU A 121 -0.88 -9.24 -14.81
C GLU A 121 0.06 -10.46 -14.70
N ASN A 122 0.63 -10.69 -13.52
CA ASN A 122 1.62 -11.76 -13.32
C ASN A 122 0.96 -13.05 -12.82
N SER A 123 0.99 -14.08 -13.66
CA SER A 123 0.39 -15.39 -13.39
C SER A 123 1.08 -16.19 -12.29
N GLN A 124 2.28 -15.79 -11.84
CA GLN A 124 2.99 -16.45 -10.73
C GLN A 124 2.16 -16.46 -9.44
N TYR A 125 1.34 -15.43 -9.22
CA TYR A 125 0.47 -15.35 -8.04
C TYR A 125 -0.72 -16.31 -8.15
N LEU A 126 -1.19 -16.62 -9.37
CA LEU A 126 -2.18 -17.69 -9.58
C LEU A 126 -1.57 -19.07 -9.33
N ILE A 127 -0.32 -19.28 -9.74
CA ILE A 127 0.44 -20.50 -9.42
C ILE A 127 0.64 -20.62 -7.90
N TYR A 128 0.96 -19.51 -7.22
CA TYR A 128 1.07 -19.46 -5.77
C TYR A 128 -0.23 -19.92 -5.10
N LEU A 129 -1.39 -19.43 -5.55
CA LEU A 129 -2.71 -19.87 -5.07
C LEU A 129 -2.91 -21.38 -5.29
N SER A 130 -2.60 -21.89 -6.49
CA SER A 130 -2.72 -23.31 -6.81
C SER A 130 -1.85 -24.19 -5.91
N ASN A 131 -0.63 -23.76 -5.61
CA ASN A 131 0.30 -24.50 -4.76
C ASN A 131 -0.10 -24.48 -3.28
N HIS A 132 -0.92 -23.51 -2.86
CA HIS A 132 -1.37 -23.33 -1.48
C HIS A 132 -2.88 -23.63 -1.31
N GLN A 133 -3.51 -24.37 -2.23
CA GLN A 133 -4.93 -24.74 -2.13
C GLN A 133 -5.28 -25.47 -0.82
N GLY A 134 -4.33 -26.22 -0.26
CA GLY A 134 -4.50 -26.90 1.03
C GLY A 134 -4.69 -25.97 2.24
N TRP A 135 -4.47 -24.67 2.08
CA TRP A 135 -4.79 -23.67 3.11
C TRP A 135 -6.25 -23.22 3.06
N SER A 136 -6.93 -23.38 1.93
CA SER A 136 -8.31 -22.94 1.76
C SER A 136 -9.25 -23.68 2.70
N GLN A 137 -10.23 -22.96 3.24
CA GLN A 137 -11.21 -23.50 4.18
C GLN A 137 -12.62 -23.03 3.80
N ALA A 138 -13.59 -23.93 3.95
CA ALA A 138 -15.00 -23.56 3.86
C ALA A 138 -15.38 -22.72 5.09
N VAL A 139 -15.82 -21.50 4.86
CA VAL A 139 -16.18 -20.54 5.91
C VAL A 139 -17.55 -19.95 5.62
N SER A 140 -18.26 -19.55 6.67
CA SER A 140 -19.57 -18.90 6.57
C SER A 140 -19.50 -17.37 6.75
N GLU A 141 -18.30 -16.80 6.81
CA GLU A 141 -18.06 -15.39 7.12
C GLU A 141 -16.89 -14.85 6.29
N PHE A 142 -17.01 -13.58 5.89
CA PHE A 142 -15.91 -12.74 5.42
C PHE A 142 -15.81 -11.52 6.33
N SER A 143 -14.64 -11.26 6.92
CA SER A 143 -14.46 -10.17 7.88
C SER A 143 -13.03 -9.67 7.98
N TRP A 144 -12.80 -8.70 8.86
CA TRP A 144 -11.47 -8.14 9.12
C TRP A 144 -10.45 -9.16 9.63
N VAL A 145 -10.88 -10.36 10.08
CA VAL A 145 -9.99 -11.45 10.50
C VAL A 145 -9.98 -12.62 9.51
N ASN A 146 -11.08 -12.92 8.83
CA ASN A 146 -11.21 -14.10 7.95
C ASN A 146 -11.46 -13.74 6.49
N LYS A 147 -10.51 -14.04 5.59
CA LYS A 147 -10.57 -13.68 4.15
C LYS A 147 -10.71 -14.90 3.24
N PHE A 148 -10.87 -16.12 3.78
CA PHE A 148 -10.96 -17.34 2.96
C PHE A 148 -12.08 -17.28 1.92
N ALA A 149 -13.23 -16.68 2.26
CA ALA A 149 -14.34 -16.53 1.31
C ALA A 149 -14.05 -15.53 0.16
N GLY A 150 -13.11 -14.60 0.34
CA GLY A 150 -12.76 -13.61 -0.68
C GLY A 150 -11.60 -14.05 -1.58
N ALA A 151 -10.73 -14.93 -1.08
CA ALA A 151 -9.49 -15.33 -1.74
C ALA A 151 -9.71 -16.46 -2.76
#